data_AF-A0A2H0G8Z6-F1
#
_entry.id   AF-A0A2H0G8Z6-F1
#
_cell.length_a   1.000
_cell.length_b   1.000
_cell.length_c   1.000
_cell.angle_alpha   90.00
_cell.angle_beta   90.00
_cell.angle_gamma   90.00
#
_symmetry.space_group_name_H-M   'P 1'
#
loop_
_entity.id
_entity.type
_entity.pdbx_description
1 polymer ?
#
loop_
_entity_poly.entity_id
_entity_poly.type
_entity_poly.pdbx_seq_one_letter_code
_entity_poly.pdbx_strand_id
1 'polypeptide(L)'
;MKTETNQKINIGVDTGKFQLDIYIRPLDIYFTVSNDEKGIKEAVKTIKKYTPERIVIEATGRLEMPFIMACAEANLPFVIANPVHIKRFAGAIGQR
;
A
#
# COMPACT_ATOMS: atom_id res chain seq x y z
N MET A 1 26.81 -10.44 -8.55
CA MET A 1 25.69 -11.04 -9.32
C MET A 1 24.53 -10.06 -9.32
N LYS A 2 24.18 -9.48 -10.47
CA LYS A 2 22.92 -8.76 -10.61
C LYS A 2 21.84 -9.82 -10.84
N THR A 3 21.15 -10.22 -9.80
CA THR A 3 19.94 -11.03 -9.94
C THR A 3 18.94 -10.15 -10.68
N GLU A 4 18.65 -10.46 -11.94
CA GLU A 4 17.49 -9.92 -12.64
C GLU A 4 16.24 -10.53 -11.99
N THR A 5 15.92 -10.06 -10.80
CA THR A 5 14.63 -10.33 -10.19
C THR A 5 13.61 -9.59 -11.05
N ASN A 6 12.77 -10.35 -11.76
CA ASN A 6 11.54 -9.88 -12.37
C ASN A 6 10.59 -9.43 -11.23
N GLN A 7 10.94 -8.31 -10.58
CA GLN A 7 10.27 -7.81 -9.39
C GLN A 7 8.95 -7.18 -9.83
N LYS A 8 7.87 -7.90 -9.52
CA LYS A 8 6.52 -7.42 -9.74
C LYS A 8 6.28 -6.14 -8.91
N ILE A 9 5.39 -5.28 -9.41
CA ILE A 9 5.07 -4.02 -8.72
C ILE A 9 4.26 -4.33 -7.46
N ASN A 10 4.80 -3.96 -6.31
CA ASN A 10 4.18 -4.13 -5.01
C ASN A 10 4.05 -2.76 -4.36
N ILE A 11 2.87 -2.45 -3.83
CA ILE A 11 2.60 -1.14 -3.20
C ILE A 11 2.33 -1.37 -1.72
N GLY A 12 3.05 -0.66 -0.86
CA GLY A 12 2.74 -0.56 0.56
C GLY A 12 1.99 0.73 0.85
N VAL A 13 0.97 0.66 1.71
CA VAL A 13 0.19 1.81 2.16
C VAL A 13 0.15 1.81 3.68
N ASP A 14 0.64 2.88 4.28
CA ASP A 14 0.45 3.18 5.69
C ASP A 14 -0.71 4.16 5.86
N THR A 15 -1.57 3.89 6.84
CA THR A 15 -2.83 4.60 7.04
C THR A 15 -2.76 5.47 8.27
N GLY A 16 -2.67 6.78 8.06
CA GLY A 16 -2.90 7.79 9.08
C GLY A 16 -4.35 8.25 9.13
N LYS A 17 -4.71 8.96 10.20
CA LYS A 17 -6.05 9.58 10.34
C LYS A 17 -6.35 10.59 9.24
N PHE A 18 -5.34 11.32 8.78
CA PHE A 18 -5.50 12.44 7.83
C PHE A 18 -4.77 12.22 6.51
N GLN A 19 -3.91 11.20 6.42
CA GLN A 19 -3.07 10.96 5.26
C GLN A 19 -2.87 9.48 5.00
N LEU A 20 -2.54 9.14 3.75
CA LEU A 20 -2.09 7.82 3.32
C LEU A 20 -0.68 7.97 2.76
N ASP A 21 0.26 7.23 3.33
CA ASP A 21 1.65 7.21 2.90
C ASP A 21 1.87 5.99 2.00
N ILE A 22 2.25 6.21 0.75
CA ILE A 22 2.27 5.19 -0.31
C ILE A 22 3.69 5.00 -0.83
N TYR A 23 4.12 3.75 -0.88
CA TYR A 23 5.43 3.37 -1.37
C TYR A 23 5.34 2.29 -2.45
N ILE A 24 5.93 2.55 -3.63
CA ILE A 24 5.88 1.67 -4.80
C ILE A 24 7.24 0.98 -4.99
N ARG A 25 7.27 -0.34 -4.85
CA ARG A 25 8.44 -1.18 -5.13
C ARG A 25 8.31 -1.88 -6.48
N PRO A 26 9.43 -2.08 -7.21
CA PRO A 26 10.80 -1.68 -6.87
C PRO A 26 11.17 -0.25 -7.30
N LEU A 27 10.20 0.57 -7.72
CA LEU A 27 10.45 1.87 -8.35
C LEU A 27 11.01 2.94 -7.40
N ASP A 28 11.00 2.69 -6.10
CA ASP A 28 11.45 3.62 -5.05
C ASP A 28 10.69 4.96 -5.11
N ILE A 29 9.41 4.90 -5.52
CA ILE A 29 8.52 6.05 -5.56
C ILE A 29 7.75 6.09 -4.24
N TYR A 30 7.84 7.23 -3.57
CA TYR A 30 7.10 7.53 -2.35
C TYR A 30 6.27 8.80 -2.55
N PHE A 31 5.02 8.78 -2.09
CA PHE A 31 4.19 9.97 -2.02
C PHE A 31 3.11 9.83 -0.94
N THR A 32 2.59 10.97 -0.51
CA THR A 32 1.54 11.07 0.50
C THR A 32 0.33 11.75 -0.12
N VAL A 33 -0.86 11.25 0.20
CA VAL A 33 -2.14 11.90 -0.13
C VAL A 33 -2.98 12.11 1.12
N SER A 34 -3.99 12.97 1.08
CA SER A 34 -4.98 13.06 2.15
C SER A 34 -5.79 11.77 2.29
N ASN A 35 -6.12 11.38 3.52
CA ASN A 35 -7.07 10.30 3.80
C ASN A 35 -8.51 10.85 3.77
N ASP A 36 -8.87 11.39 2.62
CA ASP A 36 -10.22 11.84 2.26
C ASP A 36 -10.54 11.39 0.83
N GLU A 37 -11.78 11.59 0.39
CA GLU A 37 -12.24 11.15 -0.92
C GLU A 37 -11.35 11.67 -2.07
N LYS A 38 -10.89 12.92 -1.98
CA LYS A 38 -10.08 13.55 -3.01
C LYS A 38 -8.70 12.90 -3.09
N GLY A 39 -8.02 12.75 -1.96
CA GLY A 39 -6.69 12.15 -1.89
C GLY A 39 -6.71 10.67 -2.25
N ILE A 40 -7.73 9.92 -1.82
CA ILE A 40 -7.92 8.52 -2.21
C ILE A 40 -8.08 8.38 -3.72
N LYS A 41 -8.91 9.22 -4.35
CA LYS A 41 -9.11 9.20 -5.80
C LYS A 41 -7.81 9.51 -6.56
N GLU A 42 -7.01 10.44 -6.04
CA GLU A 42 -5.68 10.74 -6.58
C GLU A 42 -4.74 9.54 -6.45
N ALA A 43 -4.68 8.92 -5.28
CA ALA A 43 -3.86 7.73 -5.04
C ALA A 43 -4.24 6.60 -6.00
N VAL A 44 -5.52 6.23 -6.11
CA VAL A 44 -6.00 5.17 -7.01
C VAL A 44 -5.63 5.48 -8.46
N LYS A 45 -5.80 6.73 -8.91
CA LYS A 45 -5.42 7.14 -10.27
C LYS A 45 -3.91 7.02 -10.51
N THR A 46 -3.09 7.33 -9.51
CA THR A 46 -1.64 7.26 -9.61
C THR A 46 -1.15 5.83 -9.61
N ILE A 47 -1.56 5.01 -8.62
CA ILE A 47 -1.08 3.63 -8.48
C ILE A 47 -1.51 2.74 -9.64
N LYS A 48 -2.70 2.96 -10.22
CA LYS A 48 -3.21 2.17 -11.35
C LYS A 48 -2.30 2.21 -12.58
N LYS A 49 -1.57 3.30 -12.79
CA LYS A 49 -0.63 3.46 -13.93
C LYS A 49 0.52 2.46 -13.88
N TYR A 50 0.85 1.95 -12.70
CA TYR A 50 1.97 1.04 -12.48
C TYR A 50 1.56 -0.44 -12.49
N THR A 51 0.28 -0.75 -12.75
CA THR A 51 -0.24 -2.13 -12.85
C THR A 51 0.25 -3.02 -11.69
N PRO A 52 -0.07 -2.67 -10.42
CA PRO A 52 0.45 -3.39 -9.27
C PRO A 52 -0.04 -4.85 -9.26
N GLU A 53 0.84 -5.77 -8.88
CA GLU A 53 0.42 -7.14 -8.57
C GLU A 53 -0.38 -7.18 -7.28
N ARG A 54 -0.01 -6.34 -6.30
CA ARG A 54 -0.72 -6.21 -5.02
C ARG A 54 -0.47 -4.86 -4.37
N ILE A 55 -1.47 -4.42 -3.64
CA ILE A 55 -1.44 -3.28 -2.73
C ILE A 55 -1.62 -3.84 -1.32
N VAL A 56 -0.66 -3.64 -0.44
CA VAL A 56 -0.69 -4.11 0.94
C VAL A 56 -0.92 -2.91 1.84
N ILE A 57 -1.98 -2.97 2.65
CA ILE A 57 -2.32 -1.94 3.63
C ILE A 57 -2.41 -2.56 5.02
N GLU A 58 -1.82 -1.94 6.03
CA GLU A 58 -1.98 -2.37 7.43
C GLU A 58 -3.37 -1.98 7.95
N ALA A 59 -4.04 -2.89 8.65
CA ALA A 59 -5.35 -2.58 9.25
C ALA A 59 -5.20 -1.58 10.42
N THR A 60 -5.85 -0.42 10.34
CA THR A 60 -5.73 0.66 11.33
C THR A 60 -7.11 1.16 11.75
N GLY A 61 -7.81 0.35 12.55
CA GLY A 61 -9.06 0.78 13.18
C GLY A 61 -10.15 1.23 12.20
N ARG A 62 -10.15 0.69 10.98
CA ARG A 62 -11.05 1.01 9.85
C ARG A 62 -10.74 2.31 9.10
N LEU A 63 -9.66 3.03 9.45
CA LEU A 63 -9.23 4.22 8.71
C LEU A 63 -8.83 3.88 7.25
N GLU A 64 -8.48 2.61 7.00
CA GLU A 64 -8.09 2.07 5.70
C GLU A 64 -9.29 1.79 4.78
N MET A 65 -10.51 1.68 5.34
CA MET A 65 -11.68 1.19 4.62
C MET A 65 -12.06 2.04 3.41
N PRO A 66 -12.05 3.40 3.47
CA PRO A 66 -12.36 4.23 2.30
C PRO A 66 -11.40 3.98 1.13
N PHE A 67 -10.11 3.82 1.41
CA PHE A 67 -9.11 3.51 0.38
C PHE A 67 -9.31 2.10 -0.19
N ILE A 68 -9.61 1.11 0.65
CA ILE A 68 -9.90 -0.26 0.23
C ILE A 68 -11.13 -0.32 -0.68
N MET A 69 -12.21 0.37 -0.34
CA MET A 69 -13.42 0.44 -1.16
C MET A 69 -13.09 1.02 -2.54
N ALA A 70 -12.34 2.12 -2.60
CA ALA A 70 -11.92 2.72 -3.87
C ALA A 70 -11.01 1.78 -4.70
N CYS A 71 -10.15 1.01 -4.06
CA CYS A 71 -9.35 -0.02 -4.75
C CYS A 71 -10.23 -1.14 -5.32
N ALA A 72 -11.23 -1.60 -4.56
CA ALA A 72 -12.18 -2.61 -5.02
C ALA A 72 -12.99 -2.14 -6.23
N GLU A 73 -13.54 -0.92 -6.18
CA GLU A 73 -14.24 -0.29 -7.30
C GLU A 73 -13.36 -0.15 -8.55
N ALA A 74 -12.07 0.12 -8.36
CA ALA A 74 -11.10 0.24 -9.43
C ALA A 74 -10.57 -1.12 -9.96
N ASN A 75 -11.03 -2.25 -9.40
CA ASN A 75 -10.53 -3.59 -9.65
C ASN A 75 -9.01 -3.74 -9.43
N LEU A 76 -8.49 -3.06 -8.40
CA LEU A 76 -7.08 -3.16 -8.02
C LEU A 76 -6.88 -4.30 -7.01
N PRO A 77 -5.81 -5.10 -7.14
CA PRO A 77 -5.53 -6.18 -6.21
C PRO A 77 -5.01 -5.63 -4.88
N PHE A 78 -5.69 -5.93 -3.77
CA PHE A 78 -5.31 -5.47 -2.44
C PHE A 78 -5.31 -6.59 -1.39
N VAL A 79 -4.56 -6.36 -0.31
CA VAL A 79 -4.50 -7.19 0.89
C VAL A 79 -4.55 -6.28 2.10
N ILE A 80 -5.53 -6.51 2.99
CA ILE A 80 -5.54 -5.92 4.32
C ILE A 80 -4.70 -6.83 5.22
N ALA A 81 -3.51 -6.34 5.60
CA ALA A 81 -2.56 -7.08 6.40
C ALA A 81 -2.81 -6.88 7.89
N ASN A 82 -2.71 -7.97 8.66
CA ASN A 82 -2.87 -7.94 10.10
C ASN A 82 -1.64 -7.27 10.77
N PRO A 83 -1.81 -6.18 11.52
CA PRO A 83 -0.73 -5.49 12.25
C PRO A 83 0.16 -6.43 13.08
N VAL A 84 -0.43 -7.44 13.71
CA VAL A 84 0.30 -8.40 14.56
C VAL A 84 1.25 -9.24 13.73
N HIS A 85 0.82 -9.66 12.53
CA HIS A 85 1.66 -10.47 11.64
C HIS A 85 2.80 -9.64 11.05
N ILE A 86 2.53 -8.40 10.66
CA ILE A 86 3.57 -7.46 10.17
C ILE A 86 4.64 -7.27 11.23
N LYS A 87 4.26 -6.93 12.47
CA LYS A 87 5.19 -6.70 13.58
C LYS A 87 5.99 -7.95 13.95
N ARG A 88 5.35 -9.12 13.97
CA ARG A 88 6.05 -10.39 14.23
C ARG A 88 7.03 -10.75 13.11
N PHE A 89 6.66 -10.53 11.86
CA PHE A 89 7.55 -10.73 10.72
C PHE A 89 8.75 -9.81 10.78
N ALA A 90 8.53 -8.50 10.99
CA ALA A 90 9.60 -7.52 11.16
C ALA A 90 10.58 -7.95 12.27
N GLY A 91 10.06 -8.31 13.44
CA GLY A 91 10.89 -8.81 14.54
C GLY A 91 11.68 -10.07 14.20
N ALA A 92 11.09 -11.03 13.47
CA ALA A 92 11.77 -12.25 13.06
C ALA A 92 12.92 -12.00 12.08
N ILE A 93 12.86 -10.93 11.27
CA ILE A 93 13.92 -10.52 10.36
C ILE A 93 14.87 -9.47 10.94
N GLY A 94 14.76 -9.18 12.25
CA GLY A 94 15.64 -8.23 12.94
C GLY A 94 15.32 -6.75 12.67
N GLN A 95 14.12 -6.45 12.18
CA GLN A 95 13.61 -5.09 12.00
C GLN A 95 12.65 -4.73 13.13
N ARG A 96 12.56 -3.44 13.48
CA ARG A 96 11.68 -2.94 14.55
C ARG A 96 10.86 -1.76 14.06
#